data_AF-A0A4R8JR61-F1
#
_entry.id   AF-A0A4R8JR61-F1
#
_cell.length_a   1.000
_cell.length_b   1.000
_cell.length_c   1.000
_cell.angle_alpha   90.00
_cell.angle_beta   90.00
_cell.angle_gamma   90.00
#
_symmetry.space_group_name_H-M   'P 1'
#
loop_
_entity.id
_entity.type
_entity.pdbx_description
1 polymer ?
#
loop_
_entity_poly.entity_id
_entity_poly.type
_entity_poly.pdbx_seq_one_letter_code
_entity_poly.pdbx_strand_id
1 'polypeptide(L)'
;MVELTAAVSQNADHAREARALAESASEIAARSGDVVDQVIDVIADMSSGSNRIVDIIGAIEGIAFQTNILALNAAVEAARAGEEGRGFAVVAGEVRVLAQRSAAAAKEIRELISGSVAKVRNGAELATRAGATMAEIVSAARNVTRIVSEISVASEEQSRGIEQINRAVTQMDNATQQNAALVEQAAAAASLEDQAGALDDAVAVFRLHASRQQHDEELRRQDRVASELATT
;
A
#
# COMPACT_ATOMS: atom_id res chain seq x y z
N MET A 1 3.45 9.86 -26.13
CA MET A 1 2.46 10.35 -25.14
C MET A 1 1.38 9.35 -24.79
N VAL A 2 0.92 8.50 -25.72
CA VAL A 2 -0.08 7.45 -25.44
C VAL A 2 0.29 6.56 -24.25
N GLU A 3 1.56 6.14 -24.14
CA GLU A 3 2.02 5.33 -23.00
C GLU A 3 1.92 6.05 -21.65
N LEU A 4 2.18 7.36 -21.60
CA LEU A 4 2.10 8.16 -20.37
C LEU A 4 0.65 8.29 -19.89
N THR A 5 -0.29 8.57 -20.80
CA THR A 5 -1.72 8.60 -20.48
C THR A 5 -2.22 7.22 -20.02
N ALA A 6 -1.78 6.15 -20.68
CA ALA A 6 -2.13 4.79 -20.30
C ALA A 6 -1.60 4.42 -18.90
N ALA A 7 -0.34 4.77 -18.59
CA ALA A 7 0.25 4.54 -17.28
C ALA A 7 -0.46 5.31 -16.16
N VAL A 8 -0.82 6.57 -16.39
CA VAL A 8 -1.57 7.38 -15.40
C VAL A 8 -2.97 6.80 -15.17
N SER A 9 -3.66 6.35 -16.23
CA SER A 9 -4.96 5.67 -16.09
C SER A 9 -4.83 4.38 -15.28
N GLN A 10 -3.81 3.55 -15.57
CA GLN A 10 -3.55 2.33 -14.79
C GLN A 10 -3.27 2.64 -13.32
N ASN A 11 -2.49 3.68 -13.01
CA ASN A 11 -2.24 4.09 -11.63
C ASN A 11 -3.53 4.48 -10.91
N ALA A 12 -4.44 5.18 -11.56
CA ALA A 12 -5.74 5.53 -10.99
C ALA A 12 -6.60 4.29 -10.71
N ASP A 13 -6.58 3.30 -11.60
CA ASP A 13 -7.28 2.02 -11.42
C ASP A 13 -6.65 1.20 -10.29
N HIS A 14 -5.32 1.07 -10.25
CA HIS A 14 -4.59 0.40 -9.17
C HIS A 14 -4.81 1.08 -7.82
N ALA A 15 -4.90 2.41 -7.78
CA ALA A 15 -5.26 3.11 -6.56
C ALA A 15 -6.68 2.74 -6.10
N ARG A 16 -7.67 2.69 -6.99
CA ARG A 16 -9.03 2.25 -6.62
C ARG A 16 -9.05 0.83 -6.07
N GLU A 17 -8.31 -0.10 -6.68
CA GLU A 17 -8.19 -1.48 -6.22
C GLU A 17 -7.49 -1.59 -4.86
N ALA A 18 -6.35 -0.89 -4.69
CA ALA A 18 -5.60 -0.87 -3.44
C ALA A 18 -6.44 -0.30 -2.28
N ARG A 19 -7.29 0.70 -2.55
CA ARG A 19 -8.21 1.25 -1.56
C ARG A 19 -9.23 0.20 -1.11
N ALA A 20 -9.88 -0.50 -2.05
CA ALA A 20 -10.85 -1.54 -1.73
C ALA A 20 -10.20 -2.68 -0.93
N LEU A 21 -8.96 -3.06 -1.25
CA LEU A 21 -8.21 -4.06 -0.51
C LEU A 21 -7.89 -3.60 0.92
N ALA A 22 -7.48 -2.34 1.10
CA ALA A 22 -7.22 -1.77 2.42
C ALA A 22 -8.50 -1.67 3.27
N GLU A 23 -9.63 -1.30 2.68
CA GLU A 23 -10.94 -1.28 3.36
C GLU A 23 -11.36 -2.68 3.82
N SER A 24 -11.24 -3.69 2.94
CA SER A 24 -11.50 -5.10 3.27
C SER A 24 -10.59 -5.62 4.38
N ALA A 25 -9.29 -5.32 4.32
CA ALA A 25 -8.33 -5.70 5.36
C ALA A 25 -8.68 -5.04 6.71
N SER A 26 -9.11 -3.77 6.71
CA SER A 26 -9.57 -3.09 7.92
C SER A 26 -10.83 -3.73 8.51
N GLU A 27 -11.77 -4.17 7.67
CA GLU A 27 -12.99 -4.84 8.12
C GLU A 27 -12.69 -6.23 8.72
N ILE A 28 -11.79 -6.99 8.09
CA ILE A 28 -11.32 -8.28 8.61
C ILE A 28 -10.61 -8.09 9.96
N ALA A 29 -9.73 -7.10 10.07
CA ALA A 29 -9.02 -6.80 11.31
C ALA A 29 -9.99 -6.37 12.43
N ALA A 30 -11.01 -5.57 12.11
CA ALA A 30 -12.04 -5.16 13.07
C ALA A 30 -12.82 -6.38 13.61
N ARG A 31 -13.35 -7.23 12.71
CA ARG A 31 -14.03 -8.48 13.11
C ARG A 31 -13.11 -9.42 13.90
N SER A 32 -11.82 -9.45 13.58
CA SER A 32 -10.85 -10.25 14.33
C SER A 32 -10.63 -9.68 15.73
N GLY A 33 -10.66 -8.35 15.89
CA GLY A 33 -10.68 -7.67 17.19
C GLY A 33 -11.87 -8.13 18.04
N ASP A 34 -13.08 -8.12 17.47
CA ASP A 34 -14.29 -8.57 18.18
C ASP A 34 -14.19 -10.03 18.66
N VAL A 35 -13.57 -10.91 17.86
CA VAL A 35 -13.33 -12.31 18.25
C VAL A 35 -12.29 -12.41 19.37
N VAL A 36 -11.24 -11.60 19.34
CA VAL A 36 -10.24 -11.55 20.41
C VAL A 36 -10.87 -11.06 21.72
N ASP A 37 -11.76 -10.07 21.66
CA ASP A 37 -12.49 -9.59 22.84
C ASP A 37 -13.37 -10.71 23.45
N GLN A 38 -14.08 -11.48 22.62
CA GLN A 38 -14.82 -12.66 23.09
C GLN A 38 -13.91 -13.71 23.74
N VAL A 39 -12.70 -13.92 23.20
CA VAL A 39 -11.71 -14.82 23.80
C VAL A 39 -11.25 -14.31 25.17
N ILE A 40 -11.05 -13.00 25.33
CA ILE A 40 -10.70 -12.39 26.62
C ILE A 40 -11.82 -12.64 27.66
N ASP A 41 -13.08 -12.49 27.26
CA ASP A 41 -14.23 -12.76 28.14
C ASP A 41 -14.26 -14.23 28.59
N VAL A 42 -14.08 -15.18 27.66
CA VAL A 42 -14.03 -16.62 27.99
C VAL A 42 -12.87 -16.93 28.93
N ILE A 43 -11.70 -16.33 28.72
CA ILE A 43 -10.53 -16.49 29.59
C ILE A 43 -10.80 -15.94 30.99
N ALA A 44 -11.51 -14.81 31.10
CA ALA A 44 -11.91 -14.22 32.38
C ALA A 44 -12.86 -15.16 33.15
N ASP A 45 -13.87 -15.72 32.46
CA ASP A 45 -14.79 -16.70 33.03
C ASP A 45 -14.07 -17.99 33.46
N MET A 46 -13.12 -18.48 32.66
CA MET A 46 -12.28 -19.63 33.03
C MET A 46 -11.43 -19.36 34.28
N SER A 47 -10.90 -18.15 34.43
CA SER A 47 -10.14 -17.73 35.61
C SER A 47 -11.02 -17.72 36.86
N SER A 48 -12.22 -17.12 36.75
CA SER A 48 -13.24 -17.12 37.80
C SER A 48 -13.64 -18.55 38.21
N GLY A 49 -13.95 -19.41 37.24
CA GLY A 49 -14.30 -20.81 37.47
C GLY A 49 -13.17 -21.60 38.14
N SER A 50 -11.92 -21.34 37.75
CA SER A 50 -10.74 -21.99 38.35
C SER A 50 -10.55 -21.59 39.82
N ASN A 51 -10.74 -20.31 40.16
CA ASN A 51 -10.69 -19.86 41.56
C ASN A 51 -11.77 -20.54 42.42
N ARG A 52 -12.99 -20.67 41.88
CA ARG A 52 -14.07 -21.39 42.58
C ARG A 52 -13.72 -22.86 42.83
N ILE A 53 -13.03 -23.51 41.89
CA ILE A 53 -12.52 -24.87 42.08
C ILE A 53 -11.49 -24.91 43.22
N VAL A 54 -10.58 -23.94 43.32
CA VAL A 54 -9.60 -23.86 44.41
C VAL A 54 -10.30 -23.77 45.78
N ASP A 55 -11.37 -22.98 45.88
CA ASP A 55 -12.15 -22.86 47.11
C ASP A 55 -12.83 -24.19 47.49
N ILE A 56 -13.43 -24.88 46.52
CA ILE A 56 -14.06 -26.19 46.73
C ILE A 56 -13.02 -27.23 47.19
N ILE A 57 -11.83 -27.25 46.58
CA ILE A 57 -10.74 -28.13 47.00
C ILE A 57 -10.30 -27.82 48.44
N GLY A 58 -10.28 -26.55 48.84
CA GLY A 58 -10.03 -26.15 50.22
C GLY A 58 -11.07 -26.69 51.20
N ALA A 59 -12.35 -26.68 50.83
CA ALA A 59 -13.40 -27.29 51.64
C ALA A 59 -13.23 -28.81 51.75
N ILE A 60 -12.86 -29.50 50.66
CA ILE A 60 -12.59 -30.96 50.66
C ILE A 60 -11.41 -31.29 51.59
N GLU A 61 -10.32 -30.52 51.53
CA GLU A 61 -9.17 -30.68 52.43
C GLU A 61 -9.58 -30.50 53.89
N GLY A 62 -10.44 -29.52 54.18
CA GLY A 62 -11.03 -29.31 55.50
C GLY A 62 -11.88 -30.49 55.98
N ILE A 63 -12.73 -31.07 55.11
CA ILE A 63 -13.54 -32.25 55.41
C ILE A 63 -12.64 -33.47 55.68
N ALA A 64 -11.61 -33.67 54.86
CA ALA A 64 -10.64 -34.74 55.05
C ALA A 64 -9.91 -34.60 56.40
N PHE A 65 -9.52 -33.38 56.78
CA PHE A 65 -8.91 -33.11 58.08
C PHE A 65 -9.87 -33.42 59.24
N GLN A 66 -11.12 -32.95 59.18
CA GLN A 66 -12.15 -33.25 60.19
C GLN A 66 -12.41 -34.75 60.32
N THR A 67 -12.49 -35.46 59.19
CA THR A 67 -12.68 -36.92 59.15
C THR A 67 -11.51 -37.65 59.80
N ASN A 68 -10.28 -37.19 59.56
CA ASN A 68 -9.07 -37.73 60.19
C ASN A 68 -9.08 -37.53 61.72
N ILE A 69 -9.55 -36.38 62.22
CA ILE A 69 -9.70 -36.13 63.67
C ILE A 69 -10.81 -37.00 64.27
N LEU A 70 -11.96 -37.13 63.61
CA LEU A 70 -13.05 -38.02 64.03
C LEU A 70 -12.59 -39.47 64.13
N ALA A 71 -11.85 -39.96 63.13
CA ALA A 71 -11.29 -41.30 63.11
C ALA A 71 -10.28 -41.52 64.23
N LEU A 72 -9.44 -40.53 64.53
CA LEU A 72 -8.52 -40.58 65.66
C LEU A 72 -9.27 -40.70 66.99
N ASN A 73 -10.31 -39.89 67.20
CA ASN A 73 -11.14 -39.94 68.40
C ASN A 73 -11.84 -41.31 68.54
N ALA A 74 -12.35 -41.86 67.44
CA ALA A 74 -12.97 -43.18 67.42
C ALA A 74 -11.97 -44.30 67.76
N ALA A 75 -10.73 -44.22 67.25
CA ALA A 75 -9.67 -45.18 67.60
C ALA A 75 -9.31 -45.13 69.09
N VAL A 76 -9.29 -43.93 69.70
CA VAL A 76 -9.06 -43.75 71.15
C VAL A 76 -10.20 -44.36 71.96
N GLU A 77 -11.45 -44.12 71.59
CA GLU A 77 -12.61 -44.68 72.33
C GLU A 77 -12.70 -46.21 72.16
N ALA A 78 -12.37 -46.72 70.97
CA ALA A 78 -12.26 -48.16 70.73
C ALA A 78 -11.19 -48.82 71.60
N ALA A 79 -10.02 -48.18 71.77
CA ALA A 79 -9.00 -48.65 72.70
C ALA A 79 -9.47 -48.64 74.16
N ARG A 80 -10.30 -47.65 74.53
CA ARG A 80 -10.90 -47.53 75.87
C ARG A 80 -11.92 -48.64 76.17
N ALA A 81 -12.65 -49.10 75.16
CA ALA A 81 -13.60 -50.20 75.27
C ALA A 81 -12.95 -51.60 75.34
N GLY A 82 -11.63 -51.72 75.18
CA GLY A 82 -10.90 -52.98 75.30
C GLY A 82 -11.24 -53.97 74.18
N GLU A 83 -11.50 -55.23 74.53
CA GLU A 83 -11.78 -56.31 73.56
C GLU A 83 -13.05 -56.06 72.73
N GLU A 84 -14.09 -55.47 73.33
CA GLU A 84 -15.34 -55.13 72.64
C GLU A 84 -15.15 -54.04 71.57
N GLY A 85 -14.09 -53.23 71.69
CA GLY A 85 -13.75 -52.15 70.74
C GLY A 85 -12.90 -52.59 69.55
N ARG A 86 -12.41 -53.83 69.50
CA ARG A 86 -11.44 -54.28 68.46
C ARG A 86 -11.93 -54.06 67.03
N GLY A 87 -13.19 -54.38 66.74
CA GLY A 87 -13.78 -54.17 65.42
C GLY A 87 -13.86 -52.68 65.04
N PHE A 88 -14.24 -51.83 66.00
CA PHE A 88 -14.29 -50.38 65.79
C PHE A 88 -12.91 -49.76 65.59
N ALA A 89 -11.88 -50.26 66.27
CA ALA A 89 -10.51 -49.78 66.11
C ALA A 89 -9.98 -49.99 64.67
N VAL A 90 -10.31 -51.13 64.04
CA VAL A 90 -9.93 -51.41 62.65
C VAL A 90 -10.64 -50.44 61.70
N VAL A 91 -11.95 -50.26 61.85
CA VAL A 91 -12.71 -49.32 61.01
C VAL A 91 -12.19 -47.88 61.17
N ALA A 92 -11.90 -47.45 62.40
CA ALA A 92 -11.32 -46.14 62.66
C ALA A 92 -9.94 -45.95 61.97
N GLY A 93 -9.11 -46.99 61.96
CA GLY A 93 -7.85 -47.00 61.20
C GLY A 93 -8.06 -46.81 59.70
N GLU A 94 -8.98 -47.56 59.11
CA GLU A 94 -9.31 -47.50 57.68
C GLU A 94 -9.86 -46.12 57.27
N VAL A 95 -10.76 -45.56 58.08
CA VAL A 95 -11.33 -44.21 57.86
C VAL A 95 -10.22 -43.16 57.94
N ARG A 96 -9.27 -43.31 58.88
CA ARG A 96 -8.13 -42.40 59.01
C ARG A 96 -7.22 -42.44 57.77
N VAL A 97 -6.90 -43.63 57.29
CA VAL A 97 -6.09 -43.82 56.06
C VAL A 97 -6.82 -43.21 54.85
N LEU A 98 -8.13 -43.42 54.73
CA LEU A 98 -8.93 -42.84 53.65
C LEU A 98 -8.93 -41.30 53.71
N ALA A 99 -9.08 -40.72 54.90
CA ALA A 99 -9.03 -39.27 55.10
C ALA A 99 -7.67 -38.68 54.71
N GLN A 100 -6.56 -39.32 55.10
CA GLN A 100 -5.21 -38.91 54.70
C GLN A 100 -5.00 -38.99 53.18
N ARG A 101 -5.48 -40.05 52.54
CA ARG A 101 -5.43 -40.19 51.07
C ARG A 101 -6.26 -39.11 50.36
N SER A 102 -7.43 -38.77 50.90
CA SER A 102 -8.28 -37.71 50.35
C SER A 102 -7.61 -36.33 50.46
N ALA A 103 -6.97 -36.03 51.58
CA ALA A 103 -6.21 -34.79 51.75
C ALA A 103 -5.03 -34.68 50.78
N ALA A 104 -4.28 -35.77 50.58
CA ALA A 104 -3.18 -35.82 49.62
C ALA A 104 -3.67 -35.58 48.18
N ALA A 105 -4.77 -36.23 47.77
CA ALA A 105 -5.37 -36.02 46.46
C ALA A 105 -5.89 -34.59 46.28
N ALA A 106 -6.55 -34.02 47.30
CA ALA A 106 -7.01 -32.63 47.26
C ALA A 106 -5.84 -31.66 47.04
N LYS A 107 -4.70 -31.87 47.71
CA LYS A 107 -3.50 -31.06 47.53
C LYS A 107 -2.94 -31.16 46.09
N GLU A 108 -2.86 -32.35 45.52
CA GLU A 108 -2.39 -32.56 44.15
C GLU A 108 -3.30 -31.86 43.12
N ILE A 109 -4.62 -31.96 43.29
CA ILE A 109 -5.58 -31.24 42.44
C ILE A 109 -5.40 -29.72 42.60
N ARG A 110 -5.18 -29.20 43.82
CA ARG A 110 -4.93 -27.77 44.07
C ARG A 110 -3.71 -27.28 43.28
N GLU A 111 -2.62 -28.04 43.28
CA GLU A 111 -1.39 -27.70 42.54
C GLU A 111 -1.64 -27.65 41.02
N LEU A 112 -2.35 -28.65 40.46
CA LEU A 112 -2.71 -28.69 39.04
C LEU A 112 -3.61 -27.51 38.61
N ILE A 113 -4.60 -27.16 39.44
CA ILE A 113 -5.50 -26.04 39.17
C ILE A 113 -4.75 -24.71 39.29
N SER A 114 -3.87 -24.56 40.29
CA SER A 114 -3.04 -23.35 40.43
C SER A 114 -2.13 -23.14 39.21
N GLY A 115 -1.55 -24.23 38.68
CA GLY A 115 -0.81 -24.18 37.42
C GLY A 115 -1.68 -23.80 36.21
N SER A 116 -2.93 -24.28 36.17
CA SER A 116 -3.89 -23.91 35.13
C SER A 116 -4.28 -22.43 35.19
N VAL A 117 -4.49 -21.86 36.38
CA VAL A 117 -4.76 -20.42 36.58
C VAL A 117 -3.62 -19.57 36.03
N ALA A 118 -2.36 -19.94 36.30
CA ALA A 118 -1.21 -19.23 35.77
C ALA A 118 -1.15 -19.25 34.23
N LYS A 119 -1.49 -20.39 33.60
CA LYS A 119 -1.58 -20.51 32.13
C LYS A 119 -2.71 -19.66 31.54
N VAL A 120 -3.89 -19.67 32.17
CA VAL A 120 -5.03 -18.84 31.76
C VAL A 120 -4.66 -17.35 31.82
N ARG A 121 -3.98 -16.91 32.87
CA ARG A 121 -3.51 -15.52 33.00
C ARG A 121 -2.53 -15.14 31.88
N ASN A 122 -1.57 -16.00 31.55
CA ASN A 122 -0.66 -15.76 30.42
C ASN A 122 -1.43 -15.71 29.09
N GLY A 123 -2.40 -16.61 28.90
CA GLY A 123 -3.31 -16.58 27.75
C GLY A 123 -4.07 -15.25 27.63
N ALA A 124 -4.53 -14.69 28.75
CA ALA A 124 -5.18 -13.38 28.78
C ALA A 124 -4.24 -12.27 28.27
N GLU A 125 -3.00 -12.23 28.78
CA GLU A 125 -1.99 -11.24 28.36
C GLU A 125 -1.62 -11.37 26.87
N LEU A 126 -1.60 -12.59 26.33
CA LEU A 126 -1.40 -12.84 24.90
C LEU A 126 -2.60 -12.35 24.07
N ALA A 127 -3.82 -12.63 24.50
CA ALA A 127 -5.03 -12.19 23.83
C ALA A 127 -5.15 -10.65 23.83
N THR A 128 -4.89 -9.98 24.96
CA THR A 128 -4.85 -8.50 25.02
C THR A 128 -3.84 -7.91 24.04
N ARG A 129 -2.63 -8.50 23.95
CA ARG A 129 -1.62 -8.05 22.98
C ARG A 129 -2.07 -8.27 21.53
N ALA A 130 -2.69 -9.41 21.24
CA ALA A 130 -3.23 -9.68 19.91
C ALA A 130 -4.32 -8.64 19.53
N GLY A 131 -5.19 -8.29 20.47
CA GLY A 131 -6.21 -7.24 20.29
C GLY A 131 -5.59 -5.88 19.99
N ALA A 132 -4.53 -5.49 20.71
CA ALA A 132 -3.78 -4.27 20.44
C ALA A 132 -3.15 -4.28 19.02
N THR A 133 -2.55 -5.40 18.60
CA THR A 133 -2.01 -5.53 17.23
C THR A 133 -3.11 -5.43 16.17
N MET A 134 -4.32 -5.95 16.42
CA MET A 134 -5.44 -5.77 15.47
C MET A 134 -5.83 -4.30 15.33
N ALA A 135 -5.84 -3.53 16.43
CA ALA A 135 -6.10 -2.10 16.39
C ALA A 135 -5.02 -1.33 15.60
N GLU A 136 -3.75 -1.72 15.72
CA GLU A 136 -2.66 -1.18 14.92
C GLU A 136 -2.85 -1.48 13.43
N ILE A 137 -3.29 -2.70 13.07
CA ILE A 137 -3.58 -3.08 11.67
C ILE A 137 -4.71 -2.21 11.09
N VAL A 138 -5.79 -1.99 11.84
CA VAL A 138 -6.89 -1.10 11.42
C VAL A 138 -6.37 0.32 11.16
N SER A 139 -5.51 0.83 12.04
CA SER A 139 -4.88 2.15 11.87
C SER A 139 -3.98 2.21 10.63
N ALA A 140 -3.16 1.19 10.41
CA ALA A 140 -2.28 1.08 9.24
C ALA A 140 -3.09 1.00 7.94
N ALA A 141 -4.16 0.21 7.91
CA ALA A 141 -5.06 0.10 6.75
C ALA A 141 -5.69 1.46 6.40
N ARG A 142 -6.16 2.22 7.41
CA ARG A 142 -6.67 3.59 7.21
C ARG A 142 -5.62 4.53 6.62
N ASN A 143 -4.37 4.43 7.06
CA ASN A 143 -3.27 5.21 6.48
C ASN A 143 -3.02 4.84 5.02
N VAL A 144 -3.09 3.56 4.66
CA VAL A 144 -3.01 3.10 3.26
C VAL A 144 -4.15 3.70 2.44
N THR A 145 -5.40 3.61 2.91
CA THR A 145 -6.56 4.22 2.24
C THR A 145 -6.36 5.72 1.99
N ARG A 146 -5.81 6.46 2.97
CA ARG A 146 -5.49 7.89 2.82
C ARG A 146 -4.45 8.13 1.71
N ILE A 147 -3.31 7.44 1.77
CA ILE A 147 -2.23 7.58 0.77
C ILE A 147 -2.75 7.25 -0.63
N VAL A 148 -3.52 6.17 -0.75
CA VAL A 148 -4.10 5.75 -2.01
C VAL A 148 -5.09 6.78 -2.55
N SER A 149 -5.87 7.43 -1.68
CA SER A 149 -6.73 8.55 -2.07
C SER A 149 -5.93 9.75 -2.60
N GLU A 150 -4.79 10.06 -1.99
CA GLU A 150 -3.87 11.10 -2.47
C GLU A 150 -3.29 10.74 -3.84
N ILE A 151 -2.93 9.47 -4.08
CA ILE A 151 -2.47 8.97 -5.38
C ILE A 151 -3.56 9.09 -6.45
N SER A 152 -4.82 8.76 -6.14
CA SER A 152 -5.93 8.92 -7.07
C SER A 152 -6.11 10.38 -7.50
N VAL A 153 -6.07 11.32 -6.55
CA VAL A 153 -6.16 12.76 -6.84
C VAL A 153 -4.99 13.23 -7.71
N ALA A 154 -3.76 12.86 -7.34
CA ALA A 154 -2.57 13.22 -8.10
C ALA A 154 -2.58 12.63 -9.53
N SER A 155 -3.08 11.41 -9.69
CA SER A 155 -3.21 10.76 -11.01
C SER A 155 -4.25 11.49 -11.88
N GLU A 156 -5.35 11.96 -11.29
CA GLU A 156 -6.34 12.75 -12.03
C GLU A 156 -5.78 14.11 -12.48
N GLU A 157 -5.03 14.79 -11.61
CA GLU A 157 -4.32 16.03 -11.97
C GLU A 157 -3.28 15.80 -13.07
N GLN A 158 -2.49 14.72 -12.98
CA GLN A 158 -1.54 14.35 -14.02
C GLN A 158 -2.23 14.09 -15.35
N SER A 159 -3.38 13.40 -15.35
CA SER A 159 -4.14 13.13 -16.57
C SER A 159 -4.58 14.42 -17.26
N ARG A 160 -5.11 15.38 -16.48
CA ARG A 160 -5.46 16.73 -16.98
C ARG A 160 -4.24 17.48 -17.53
N GLY A 161 -3.09 17.40 -16.83
CA GLY A 161 -1.84 18.00 -17.29
C GLY A 161 -1.34 17.40 -18.61
N ILE A 162 -1.44 16.09 -18.78
CA ILE A 162 -1.08 15.39 -20.02
C ILE A 162 -1.99 15.81 -21.18
N GLU A 163 -3.30 15.99 -20.95
CA GLU A 163 -4.20 16.52 -21.98
C GLU A 163 -3.79 17.92 -22.45
N GLN A 164 -3.37 18.80 -21.53
CA GLN A 164 -2.89 20.14 -21.89
C GLN A 164 -1.59 20.08 -22.71
N ILE A 165 -0.64 19.21 -22.32
CA ILE A 165 0.60 18.98 -23.08
C ILE A 165 0.26 18.44 -24.48
N ASN A 166 -0.71 17.53 -24.59
CA ASN A 166 -1.16 17.00 -25.87
C ASN A 166 -1.65 18.10 -26.82
N ARG A 167 -2.51 19.00 -26.33
CA ARG A 167 -2.97 20.16 -27.10
C ARG A 167 -1.81 21.07 -27.53
N ALA A 168 -0.87 21.34 -26.63
CA ALA A 168 0.30 22.17 -26.95
C ALA A 168 1.20 21.52 -28.02
N VAL A 169 1.43 20.21 -27.94
CA VAL A 169 2.22 19.47 -28.95
C VAL A 169 1.53 19.48 -30.31
N THR A 170 0.21 19.27 -30.37
CA THR A 170 -0.53 19.39 -31.64
C THR A 170 -0.43 20.79 -32.23
N GLN A 171 -0.48 21.83 -31.39
CA GLN A 171 -0.33 23.20 -31.86
C GLN A 171 1.09 23.50 -32.37
N MET A 172 2.12 22.98 -31.70
CA MET A 172 3.52 23.06 -32.15
C MET A 172 3.73 22.31 -33.46
N ASP A 173 3.11 21.15 -33.64
CA ASP A 173 3.19 20.39 -34.89
C ASP A 173 2.58 21.19 -36.05
N ASN A 174 1.39 21.77 -35.86
CA ASN A 174 0.76 22.66 -36.85
C ASN A 174 1.65 23.86 -37.20
N ALA A 175 2.25 24.52 -36.21
CA ALA A 175 3.17 25.64 -36.44
C ALA A 175 4.44 25.19 -37.17
N THR A 176 4.95 23.99 -36.87
CA THR A 176 6.12 23.41 -37.55
C THR A 176 5.82 23.09 -39.01
N GLN A 177 4.66 22.51 -39.30
CA GLN A 177 4.19 22.27 -40.67
C GLN A 177 3.99 23.59 -41.43
N GLN A 178 3.43 24.60 -40.77
CA GLN A 178 3.28 25.93 -41.36
C GLN A 178 4.63 26.58 -41.68
N ASN A 179 5.60 26.48 -40.77
CA ASN A 179 6.96 26.97 -41.00
C ASN A 179 7.63 26.25 -42.17
N ALA A 180 7.47 24.93 -42.30
CA ALA A 180 7.98 24.17 -43.43
C ALA A 180 7.37 24.65 -44.76
N ALA A 181 6.05 24.87 -44.80
CA ALA A 181 5.37 25.41 -45.97
C ALA A 181 5.84 26.83 -46.33
N LEU A 182 6.06 27.69 -45.33
CA LEU A 182 6.59 29.04 -45.54
C LEU A 182 8.02 29.00 -46.10
N VAL A 183 8.85 28.05 -45.65
CA VAL A 183 10.21 27.84 -46.20
C VAL A 183 10.15 27.38 -47.65
N GLU A 184 9.26 26.46 -48.00
CA GLU A 184 9.05 26.06 -49.41
C GLU A 184 8.60 27.25 -50.28
N GLN A 185 7.66 28.05 -49.78
CA GLN A 185 7.21 29.27 -50.47
C GLN A 185 8.35 30.27 -50.64
N ALA A 186 9.19 30.47 -49.63
CA ALA A 186 10.35 31.36 -49.70
C ALA A 186 11.40 30.86 -50.70
N ALA A 187 11.65 29.54 -50.75
CA ALA A 187 12.54 28.95 -51.76
C ALA A 187 12.00 29.14 -53.19
N ALA A 188 10.69 29.00 -53.38
CA ALA A 188 10.05 29.30 -54.67
C ALA A 188 10.18 30.79 -55.05
N ALA A 189 10.06 31.70 -54.08
CA ALA A 189 10.28 33.13 -54.30
C ALA A 189 11.74 33.43 -54.69
N ALA A 190 12.72 32.77 -54.07
CA ALA A 190 14.13 32.88 -54.47
C ALA A 190 14.36 32.40 -55.92
N SER A 191 13.67 31.34 -56.36
CA SER A 191 13.74 30.89 -57.76
C SER A 191 13.20 31.91 -58.75
N LEU A 192 12.23 32.75 -58.37
CA LEU A 192 11.79 33.87 -59.22
C LEU A 192 12.87 34.94 -59.38
N GLU A 193 13.69 35.14 -58.36
CA GLU A 193 14.85 36.04 -58.41
C GLU A 193 15.91 35.51 -59.39
N ASP A 194 16.19 34.20 -59.36
CA ASP A 194 17.04 33.53 -60.35
C ASP A 194 16.49 33.67 -61.78
N GLN A 195 15.18 33.50 -61.98
CA GLN A 195 14.54 33.67 -63.28
C GLN A 195 14.60 35.12 -63.78
N ALA A 196 14.44 36.09 -62.89
CA ALA A 196 14.58 37.50 -63.23
C ALA A 196 16.02 37.83 -63.67
N GLY A 197 17.03 37.28 -62.99
CA GLY A 197 18.43 37.38 -63.41
C GLY A 197 18.67 36.78 -64.80
N ALA A 198 18.15 35.58 -65.06
CA ALA A 198 18.27 34.93 -66.37
C ALA A 198 17.60 35.73 -67.51
N LEU A 199 16.48 36.41 -67.23
CA LEU A 199 15.82 37.31 -68.19
C LEU A 199 16.65 38.58 -68.46
N ASP A 200 17.25 39.18 -67.44
CA ASP A 200 18.13 40.35 -67.61
C ASP A 200 19.34 40.01 -68.49
N ASP A 201 19.99 38.87 -68.21
CA ASP A 201 21.09 38.33 -69.03
C ASP A 201 20.68 38.13 -70.50
N ALA A 202 19.49 37.58 -70.74
CA ALA A 202 18.97 37.36 -72.09
C ALA A 202 18.72 38.68 -72.85
N VAL A 203 18.22 39.72 -72.18
CA VAL A 203 17.98 41.05 -72.77
C VAL A 203 19.30 41.80 -73.03
N ALA A 204 20.33 41.59 -72.20
CA ALA A 204 21.64 42.20 -72.38
C ALA A 204 22.27 41.87 -73.77
N VAL A 205 21.99 40.68 -74.31
CA VAL A 205 22.43 40.27 -75.67
C VAL A 205 21.88 41.20 -76.77
N PHE A 206 20.65 41.67 -76.61
CA PHE A 206 20.03 42.59 -77.58
C PHE A 206 20.54 44.02 -77.46
N ARG A 207 20.95 44.46 -76.26
CA ARG A 207 21.53 45.81 -76.05
C ARG A 207 22.89 46.00 -76.74
N LEU A 208 23.63 44.92 -76.99
CA LEU A 208 24.91 44.99 -77.73
C LEU A 208 24.75 45.37 -79.21
N HIS A 209 23.56 45.20 -79.81
CA HIS A 209 23.33 45.63 -81.19
C HIS A 209 23.13 47.14 -81.34
N ALA A 210 22.60 47.83 -80.31
CA ALA A 210 22.44 49.28 -80.32
C ALA A 210 23.81 50.01 -80.26
N SER A 211 24.78 49.45 -79.53
CA SER A 211 26.15 49.99 -79.50
C SER A 211 26.92 49.74 -80.79
N ARG A 212 26.60 48.67 -81.55
CA ARG A 212 27.27 48.35 -82.82
C ARG A 212 26.77 49.23 -83.97
N GLN A 213 25.48 49.58 -83.99
CA GLN A 213 24.94 50.54 -84.96
C GLN A 213 25.50 51.96 -84.76
N GLN A 214 25.68 52.40 -83.51
CA GLN A 214 26.32 53.70 -83.24
C GLN A 214 27.80 53.73 -83.63
N HIS A 215 28.53 52.63 -83.47
CA HIS A 215 29.94 52.54 -83.89
C HIS A 215 30.08 52.53 -85.43
N ASP A 216 29.19 51.83 -86.14
CA ASP A 216 29.17 51.81 -87.62
C ASP A 216 28.73 53.16 -88.22
N GLU A 217 27.85 53.93 -87.56
CA GLU A 217 27.50 55.29 -87.97
C GLU A 217 28.64 56.29 -87.73
N GLU A 218 29.37 56.17 -86.62
CA GLU A 218 30.55 57.00 -86.30
C GLU A 218 31.69 56.74 -87.30
N LEU A 219 31.94 55.48 -87.66
CA LEU A 219 32.95 55.09 -88.67
C LEU A 219 32.61 55.64 -90.07
N ARG A 220 31.34 55.54 -90.50
CA ARG A 220 30.89 56.12 -91.78
C ARG A 220 30.98 57.65 -91.81
N ARG A 221 30.80 58.30 -90.67
CA ARG A 221 30.97 59.75 -90.54
C ARG A 221 32.44 60.14 -90.63
N GLN A 222 33.35 59.38 -90.03
CA GLN A 222 34.80 59.61 -90.14
C GLN A 222 35.31 59.39 -91.57
N ASP A 223 34.83 58.37 -92.29
CA ASP A 223 35.19 58.13 -93.70
C ASP A 223 34.71 59.26 -94.63
N ARG A 224 33.52 59.84 -94.38
CA ARG A 224 33.04 61.01 -95.14
C ARG A 224 33.89 62.25 -94.92
N VAL A 225 34.28 62.52 -93.67
CA VAL A 225 35.14 63.66 -93.33
C VAL A 225 36.55 63.48 -93.92
N ALA A 226 37.09 62.26 -93.92
CA ALA A 226 38.37 61.96 -94.57
C ALA A 226 38.32 62.14 -96.11
N SER A 227 37.20 61.81 -96.75
CA SER A 227 36.99 62.03 -98.18
C SER A 227 36.88 63.52 -98.54
N GLU A 228 36.28 64.35 -97.68
CA GLU A 228 36.16 65.80 -97.92
C GLU A 228 37.52 66.52 -97.74
N LEU A 229 38.36 66.07 -96.80
CA LEU A 229 39.69 66.61 -96.58
C LEU A 229 40.71 66.26 -97.68
N ALA A 230 40.47 65.21 -98.47
CA ALA A 230 41.36 64.81 -99.58
C ALA A 230 41.11 65.58 -100.89
N THR A 231 40.07 66.44 -100.94
CA THR A 231 39.67 67.17 -102.17
C THR A 231 39.90 68.69 -102.08
N THR A 232 40.65 69.15 -101.07
CA THR A 232 41.05 70.56 -100.89
C THR A 232 42.57 70.66 -100.88
#